data_AF-A0A172ZJZ8-F1
#
_entry.id   AF-A0A172ZJZ8-F1
#
_cell.length_a   1.000
_cell.length_b   1.000
_cell.length_c   1.000
_cell.angle_alpha   90.00
_cell.angle_beta   90.00
_cell.angle_gamma   90.00
#
_symmetry.space_group_name_H-M   'P 1'
#
loop_
_entity.id
_entity.type
_entity.pdbx_description
1 polymer ?
#
loop_
_entity_poly.entity_id
_entity_poly.type
_entity_poly.pdbx_seq_one_letter_code
_entity_poly.pdbx_strand_id
1 'polypeptide(L)'
;MRENEIKYLKSQLVEINPDKYELGITFGENKVIFGMTGDNHYSIIFEYKALIATFLNLCDKINYSLDKAIDLTYNTDIYDKFDLFKPSSKDEVKAYYYIENGIFRIATLWDLLAQIYNLLYKCEIKNNKINYYKFFENLSKSDDMNIKESAQRLVDYFNEISDGKYENDKRWIGNHKEVNIYRNKMTHRNSPDETTLSNFDINLKSHPSVLLRRVAEDYKQATTWLDKVIIEVIESVFND
;
A
#
# COMPACT_ATOMS: atom_id res chain seq x y z
N MET A 1 -10.44 1.55 -25.51
CA MET A 1 -10.75 1.87 -24.09
C MET A 1 -10.13 0.83 -23.16
N ARG A 2 -10.42 -0.46 -23.35
CA ARG A 2 -9.86 -1.58 -22.55
C ARG A 2 -8.33 -1.60 -22.49
N GLU A 3 -7.65 -1.56 -23.64
CA GLU A 3 -6.18 -1.62 -23.70
C GLU A 3 -5.49 -0.41 -23.03
N ASN A 4 -6.06 0.78 -23.18
CA ASN A 4 -5.54 1.98 -22.52
C ASN A 4 -5.63 1.88 -21.00
N GLU A 5 -6.72 1.30 -20.49
CA GLU A 5 -6.90 1.08 -19.06
C GLU A 5 -5.92 0.03 -18.52
N ILE A 6 -5.73 -1.08 -19.23
CA ILE A 6 -4.71 -2.09 -18.89
C ILE A 6 -3.33 -1.44 -18.83
N LYS A 7 -2.97 -0.63 -19.83
CA LYS A 7 -1.68 0.08 -19.87
C LYS A 7 -1.53 1.04 -18.70
N TYR A 8 -2.60 1.77 -18.35
CA TYR A 8 -2.61 2.65 -17.20
C TYR A 8 -2.41 1.90 -15.89
N LEU A 9 -3.11 0.78 -15.68
CA LEU A 9 -2.98 -0.05 -14.49
C LEU A 9 -1.59 -0.67 -14.37
N LYS A 10 -1.04 -1.20 -15.48
CA LYS A 10 0.33 -1.72 -15.47
C LYS A 10 1.36 -0.63 -15.16
N SER A 11 1.11 0.64 -15.51
CA SER A 11 1.98 1.75 -15.11
C SER A 11 1.89 2.14 -13.63
N GLN A 12 0.86 1.67 -12.91
CA GLN A 12 0.79 1.83 -11.45
C GLN A 12 1.62 0.78 -10.70
N LEU A 13 1.96 -0.34 -11.35
CA LEU A 13 2.88 -1.33 -10.79
C LEU A 13 4.28 -0.73 -10.68
N VAL A 14 5.01 -1.13 -9.65
CA VAL A 14 6.30 -0.51 -9.32
C VAL A 14 7.43 -1.40 -9.79
N GLU A 15 8.30 -0.86 -10.63
CA GLU A 15 9.58 -1.50 -10.92
C GLU A 15 10.55 -1.20 -9.77
N ILE A 16 10.92 -2.24 -9.04
CA ILE A 16 11.82 -2.13 -7.90
C ILE A 16 13.23 -2.40 -8.39
N ASN A 17 14.15 -1.46 -8.12
CA ASN A 17 15.58 -1.72 -8.21
C ASN A 17 16.14 -1.92 -6.80
N PRO A 18 16.42 -3.16 -6.35
CA PRO A 18 16.94 -3.44 -5.01
C PRO A 18 18.24 -2.69 -4.71
N ASP A 19 19.09 -2.47 -5.71
CA ASP A 19 20.39 -1.80 -5.54
C ASP A 19 20.23 -0.33 -5.11
N LYS A 20 19.08 0.29 -5.41
CA LYS A 20 18.74 1.65 -4.94
C LYS A 20 18.58 1.71 -3.42
N TYR A 21 18.27 0.59 -2.78
CA TYR A 21 17.92 0.51 -1.37
C TYR A 21 18.96 -0.24 -0.53
N GLU A 22 20.17 -0.38 -1.04
CA GLU A 22 21.23 -1.10 -0.34
C GLU A 22 21.65 -0.34 0.94
N LEU A 23 21.52 -1.03 2.07
CA LEU A 23 21.95 -0.54 3.38
C LEU A 23 22.74 -1.64 4.09
N GLY A 24 23.94 -1.30 4.54
CA GLY A 24 24.83 -2.27 5.18
C GLY A 24 26.10 -1.66 5.73
N ILE A 25 26.73 -2.40 6.64
CA ILE A 25 28.02 -2.06 7.22
C ILE A 25 29.05 -3.05 6.67
N THR A 26 30.07 -2.53 6.01
CA THR A 26 31.23 -3.30 5.57
C THR A 26 32.34 -3.21 6.62
N PHE A 27 33.05 -4.31 6.86
CA PHE A 27 34.17 -4.37 7.80
C PHE A 27 35.40 -5.00 7.13
N GLY A 28 36.41 -4.18 6.84
CA GLY A 28 37.57 -4.61 6.07
C GLY A 28 37.23 -4.96 4.62
N GLU A 29 38.12 -5.68 3.94
CA GLU A 29 37.90 -6.11 2.56
C GLU A 29 36.89 -7.28 2.53
N ASN A 30 35.75 -7.07 1.88
CA ASN A 30 34.73 -8.08 1.54
C ASN A 30 33.96 -8.74 2.70
N LYS A 31 33.95 -8.19 3.91
CA LYS A 31 33.06 -8.71 4.98
C LYS A 31 31.90 -7.75 5.22
N VAL A 32 30.69 -8.31 5.30
CA VAL A 32 29.45 -7.58 5.58
C VAL A 32 28.93 -8.03 6.93
N ILE A 33 28.55 -7.07 7.78
CA ILE A 33 27.85 -7.38 9.02
C ILE A 33 26.39 -7.71 8.65
N PHE A 34 25.96 -8.94 8.93
CA PHE A 34 24.61 -9.40 8.56
C PHE A 34 23.53 -8.84 9.48
N GLY A 35 23.82 -8.71 10.76
CA GLY A 35 22.85 -8.30 11.77
C GLY A 35 23.52 -7.86 13.05
N MET A 36 22.81 -7.06 13.83
CA MET A 36 23.23 -6.67 15.15
C MET A 36 22.00 -6.46 16.03
N THR A 37 22.12 -6.85 17.30
CA THR A 37 21.05 -6.77 18.30
C THR A 37 21.59 -6.13 19.56
N GLY A 38 20.76 -5.35 20.25
CA GLY A 38 21.14 -4.63 21.46
C GLY A 38 21.13 -3.12 21.25
N ASP A 39 21.32 -2.40 22.35
CA ASP A 39 21.21 -0.93 22.38
C ASP A 39 22.57 -0.31 22.02
N ASN A 40 22.84 -0.19 20.73
CA ASN A 40 24.06 0.40 20.21
C ASN A 40 23.77 1.27 18.98
N HIS A 41 24.70 2.17 18.66
CA HIS A 41 24.45 3.18 17.63
C HIS A 41 24.14 2.58 16.24
N TYR A 42 24.71 1.42 15.90
CA TYR A 42 24.49 0.82 14.58
C TYR A 42 23.28 -0.13 14.50
N SER A 43 22.55 -0.39 15.60
CA SER A 43 21.39 -1.30 15.56
C SER A 43 20.27 -0.75 14.68
N ILE A 44 20.12 0.57 14.67
CA ILE A 44 19.13 1.29 13.85
C ILE A 44 19.29 1.02 12.35
N ILE A 45 20.54 0.83 11.87
CA ILE A 45 20.82 0.47 10.48
C ILE A 45 20.19 -0.88 10.13
N PHE A 46 20.26 -1.85 11.05
CA PHE A 46 19.67 -3.17 10.86
C PHE A 46 18.15 -3.16 10.99
N GLU A 47 17.59 -2.27 11.81
CA GLU A 47 16.14 -2.05 11.87
C GLU A 47 15.62 -1.52 10.53
N TYR A 48 16.24 -0.46 9.98
CA TYR A 48 15.88 0.04 8.65
C TYR A 48 16.08 -1.00 7.57
N LYS A 49 17.19 -1.76 7.60
CA LYS A 49 17.43 -2.85 6.65
C LYS A 49 16.31 -3.89 6.66
N ALA A 50 15.79 -4.25 7.84
CA ALA A 50 14.66 -5.18 7.96
C ALA A 50 13.35 -4.59 7.40
N LEU A 51 13.09 -3.31 7.65
CA LEU A 51 11.92 -2.61 7.10
C LEU A 51 12.01 -2.48 5.57
N ILE A 52 13.17 -2.13 5.03
CA ILE A 52 13.44 -2.05 3.59
C ILE A 52 13.28 -3.42 2.94
N ALA A 53 13.86 -4.49 3.51
CA ALA A 53 13.67 -5.84 2.98
C ALA A 53 12.17 -6.25 2.94
N THR A 54 11.40 -5.84 3.95
CA THR A 54 9.95 -6.05 3.99
C THR A 54 9.24 -5.25 2.90
N PHE A 55 9.63 -3.99 2.68
CA PHE A 55 9.11 -3.16 1.59
C PHE A 55 9.29 -3.82 0.22
N LEU A 56 10.52 -4.24 -0.10
CA LEU A 56 10.83 -4.89 -1.38
C LEU A 56 10.00 -6.17 -1.56
N ASN A 57 9.95 -7.01 -0.51
CA ASN A 57 9.19 -8.26 -0.54
C ASN A 57 7.68 -8.06 -0.73
N LEU A 58 7.10 -7.03 -0.10
CA LEU A 58 5.70 -6.70 -0.25
C LEU A 58 5.39 -6.19 -1.66
N CYS A 59 6.24 -5.32 -2.21
CA CYS A 59 6.07 -4.79 -3.56
C CYS A 59 6.09 -5.90 -4.63
N ASP A 60 7.01 -6.87 -4.56
CA ASP A 60 7.00 -8.03 -5.47
C ASP A 60 5.69 -8.81 -5.41
N LYS A 61 5.21 -9.08 -4.18
CA LYS A 61 3.96 -9.82 -3.97
C LYS A 61 2.74 -9.06 -4.44
N ILE A 62 2.70 -7.74 -4.22
CA ILE A 62 1.61 -6.88 -4.67
C ILE A 62 1.62 -6.78 -6.20
N ASN A 63 2.79 -6.55 -6.82
CA ASN A 63 2.94 -6.55 -8.27
C ASN A 63 2.42 -7.84 -8.90
N TYR A 64 2.82 -9.00 -8.37
CA TYR A 64 2.31 -10.29 -8.84
C TYR A 64 0.78 -10.39 -8.72
N SER A 65 0.24 -10.01 -7.56
CA SER A 65 -1.20 -10.06 -7.31
C SER A 65 -1.97 -9.15 -8.27
N LEU A 66 -1.54 -7.90 -8.42
CA LEU A 66 -2.21 -6.92 -9.27
C LEU A 66 -2.06 -7.25 -10.76
N ASP A 67 -0.91 -7.76 -11.20
CA ASP A 67 -0.74 -8.22 -12.59
C ASP A 67 -1.70 -9.36 -12.93
N LYS A 68 -1.85 -10.35 -12.03
CA LYS A 68 -2.86 -11.41 -12.20
C LYS A 68 -4.28 -10.90 -12.16
N ALA A 69 -4.58 -9.94 -11.29
CA ALA A 69 -5.89 -9.31 -11.24
C ALA A 69 -6.22 -8.56 -12.54
N ILE A 70 -5.25 -7.85 -13.12
CA ILE A 70 -5.40 -7.15 -14.41
C ILE A 70 -5.71 -8.16 -15.52
N ASP A 71 -4.91 -9.21 -15.66
CA ASP A 71 -5.10 -10.21 -16.71
C ASP A 71 -6.49 -10.88 -16.63
N LEU A 72 -6.93 -11.23 -15.42
CA LEU A 72 -8.25 -11.85 -15.21
C LEU A 72 -9.37 -10.84 -15.45
N THR A 73 -9.34 -9.68 -14.80
CA THR A 73 -10.43 -8.67 -14.83
C THR A 73 -10.76 -8.21 -16.25
N TYR A 74 -9.74 -8.08 -17.10
CA TYR A 74 -9.89 -7.59 -18.47
C TYR A 74 -10.02 -8.68 -19.52
N ASN A 75 -10.11 -9.95 -19.11
CA ASN A 75 -10.53 -11.02 -20.01
C ASN A 75 -11.98 -10.80 -20.47
N THR A 76 -12.36 -11.39 -21.61
CA THR A 76 -13.71 -11.19 -22.19
C THR A 76 -14.82 -11.76 -21.31
N ASP A 77 -14.54 -12.77 -20.50
CA ASP A 77 -15.56 -13.44 -19.70
C ASP A 77 -15.99 -12.63 -18.48
N ILE A 78 -15.10 -11.83 -17.89
CA ILE A 78 -15.45 -10.92 -16.80
C ILE A 78 -15.86 -9.58 -17.39
N TYR A 79 -15.00 -8.97 -18.21
CA TYR A 79 -15.18 -7.58 -18.62
C TYR A 79 -16.48 -7.32 -19.38
N ASP A 80 -16.91 -8.26 -20.23
CA ASP A 80 -18.10 -8.09 -21.08
C ASP A 80 -19.37 -8.74 -20.51
N LYS A 81 -19.24 -9.67 -19.57
CA LYS A 81 -20.37 -10.50 -19.08
C LYS A 81 -20.66 -10.34 -17.60
N PHE A 82 -19.96 -9.43 -16.90
CA PHE A 82 -20.21 -9.15 -15.50
C PHE A 82 -21.68 -8.81 -15.23
N ASP A 83 -22.23 -9.39 -14.17
CA ASP A 83 -23.61 -9.22 -13.75
C ASP A 83 -23.67 -9.05 -12.23
N LEU A 84 -24.27 -7.94 -11.80
CA LEU A 84 -24.38 -7.54 -10.40
C LEU A 84 -25.17 -8.56 -9.56
N PHE A 85 -26.15 -9.24 -10.15
CA PHE A 85 -27.12 -10.05 -9.41
C PHE A 85 -26.86 -11.55 -9.55
N LYS A 86 -25.94 -11.97 -10.43
CA LYS A 86 -25.55 -13.36 -10.57
C LYS A 86 -24.39 -13.71 -9.64
N PRO A 87 -24.34 -14.96 -9.15
CA PRO A 87 -23.16 -15.48 -8.45
C PRO A 87 -21.90 -15.29 -9.29
N SER A 88 -20.80 -15.00 -8.61
CA SER A 88 -19.52 -14.75 -9.27
C SER A 88 -19.02 -15.99 -10.01
N SER A 89 -18.52 -15.80 -11.24
CA SER A 89 -17.88 -16.89 -11.98
C SER A 89 -16.56 -17.31 -11.32
N LYS A 90 -16.01 -18.48 -11.67
CA LYS A 90 -14.71 -18.92 -11.11
C LYS A 90 -13.58 -17.91 -11.39
N ASP A 91 -13.59 -17.27 -12.56
CA ASP A 91 -12.55 -16.32 -12.91
C ASP A 91 -12.79 -14.96 -12.24
N GLU A 92 -14.05 -14.57 -12.04
CA GLU A 92 -14.42 -13.41 -11.23
C GLU A 92 -13.98 -13.57 -9.77
N VAL A 93 -14.23 -14.73 -9.15
CA VAL A 93 -13.73 -15.06 -7.81
C VAL A 93 -12.20 -14.96 -7.75
N LYS A 94 -11.49 -15.47 -8.76
CA LYS A 94 -10.02 -15.34 -8.80
C LYS A 94 -9.59 -13.89 -8.97
N ALA A 95 -10.30 -13.09 -9.77
CA ALA A 95 -9.99 -11.67 -9.94
C ALA A 95 -10.10 -10.94 -8.60
N TYR A 96 -11.22 -11.09 -7.88
CA TYR A 96 -11.37 -10.52 -6.53
C TYR A 96 -10.31 -11.05 -5.56
N TYR A 97 -10.06 -12.36 -5.54
CA TYR A 97 -9.02 -12.95 -4.69
C TYR A 97 -7.66 -12.25 -4.85
N TYR A 98 -7.21 -12.00 -6.08
CA TYR A 98 -5.94 -11.31 -6.32
C TYR A 98 -6.01 -9.82 -5.96
N ILE A 99 -7.14 -9.15 -6.16
CA ILE A 99 -7.32 -7.75 -5.75
C ILE A 99 -7.28 -7.63 -4.23
N GLU A 100 -8.03 -8.47 -3.51
CA GLU A 100 -8.11 -8.50 -2.05
C GLU A 100 -6.76 -8.84 -1.41
N ASN A 101 -6.01 -9.77 -2.00
CA ASN A 101 -4.63 -10.05 -1.58
C ASN A 101 -3.73 -8.81 -1.70
N GLY A 102 -3.94 -7.98 -2.71
CA GLY A 102 -3.30 -6.67 -2.85
C GLY A 102 -3.69 -5.72 -1.72
N ILE A 103 -4.99 -5.59 -1.44
CA ILE A 103 -5.54 -4.70 -0.39
C ILE A 103 -4.88 -4.92 0.97
N PHE A 104 -4.80 -6.17 1.43
CA PHE A 104 -4.20 -6.47 2.74
C PHE A 104 -2.70 -6.15 2.80
N ARG A 105 -1.97 -6.40 1.71
CA ARG A 105 -0.53 -6.10 1.63
C ARG A 105 -0.26 -4.60 1.52
N ILE A 106 -1.12 -3.84 0.84
CA ILE A 106 -1.02 -2.38 0.77
C ILE A 106 -1.30 -1.75 2.14
N ALA A 107 -2.28 -2.26 2.91
CA ALA A 107 -2.46 -1.84 4.29
C ALA A 107 -1.18 -2.07 5.13
N THR A 108 -0.48 -3.18 4.88
CA THR A 108 0.82 -3.47 5.52
C THR A 108 1.90 -2.47 5.07
N LEU A 109 1.91 -2.01 3.81
CA LEU A 109 2.81 -0.94 3.36
C LEU A 109 2.56 0.38 4.11
N TRP A 110 1.30 0.73 4.37
CA TRP A 110 0.98 1.93 5.16
C TRP A 110 1.44 1.81 6.62
N ASP A 111 1.29 0.64 7.24
CA ASP A 111 1.86 0.37 8.58
C ASP A 111 3.40 0.35 8.57
N LEU A 112 4.01 -0.11 7.47
CA LEU A 112 5.47 -0.07 7.28
C LEU A 112 5.98 1.36 7.19
N LEU A 113 5.27 2.24 6.48
CA LEU A 113 5.58 3.67 6.40
C LEU A 113 5.55 4.30 7.80
N ALA A 114 4.52 4.00 8.60
CA ALA A 114 4.42 4.47 9.98
C ALA A 114 5.55 3.93 10.87
N GLN A 115 5.99 2.68 10.67
CA GLN A 115 7.15 2.11 11.38
C GLN A 115 8.45 2.86 11.04
N ILE A 116 8.69 3.18 9.76
CA ILE A 116 9.87 3.95 9.35
C ILE A 116 9.85 5.35 9.99
N TYR A 117 8.70 6.04 9.96
CA TYR A 117 8.54 7.34 10.61
C TYR A 117 8.72 7.27 12.13
N ASN A 118 8.23 6.22 12.78
CA ASN A 118 8.39 6.00 14.22
C ASN A 118 9.87 5.87 14.61
N LEU A 119 10.69 5.21 13.78
CA LEU A 119 12.15 5.14 13.97
C LEU A 119 12.81 6.49 13.66
N LEU A 120 12.50 7.09 12.52
CA LEU A 120 13.12 8.33 12.03
C LEU A 120 12.95 9.49 13.03
N TYR A 121 11.75 9.62 13.59
CA TYR A 121 11.42 10.70 14.54
C TYR A 121 11.42 10.24 16.00
N LYS A 122 11.94 9.04 16.29
CA LYS A 122 12.09 8.50 17.65
C LYS A 122 10.81 8.66 18.49
N CYS A 123 9.66 8.29 17.92
CA CYS A 123 8.37 8.45 18.60
C CYS A 123 8.15 7.38 19.70
N GLU A 124 9.03 6.38 19.81
CA GLU A 124 9.05 5.34 20.86
C GLU A 124 7.76 4.51 20.97
N ILE A 125 6.94 4.45 19.91
CA ILE A 125 5.76 3.60 19.87
C ILE A 125 6.22 2.18 19.57
N LYS A 126 5.75 1.21 20.37
CA LYS A 126 6.03 -0.21 20.12
C LYS A 126 5.47 -0.63 18.76
N ASN A 127 6.30 -1.28 17.93
CA ASN A 127 5.95 -1.65 16.54
C ASN A 127 4.60 -2.38 16.42
N ASN A 128 4.30 -3.30 17.34
CA ASN A 128 3.05 -4.07 17.35
C ASN A 128 1.79 -3.27 17.76
N LYS A 129 1.95 -2.00 18.14
CA LYS A 129 0.86 -1.09 18.49
C LYS A 129 0.68 0.03 17.46
N ILE A 130 1.51 0.06 16.43
CA ILE A 130 1.41 1.07 15.38
C ILE A 130 0.15 0.76 14.56
N ASN A 131 -0.70 1.78 14.45
CA ASN A 131 -1.79 1.85 13.51
C ASN A 131 -1.51 3.09 12.67
N TYR A 132 -1.19 2.93 11.39
CA TYR A 132 -0.71 4.03 10.55
C TYR A 132 -1.61 5.26 10.61
N TYR A 133 -2.94 5.06 10.57
CA TYR A 133 -3.90 6.15 10.52
C TYR A 133 -3.82 7.03 11.80
N LYS A 134 -3.91 6.41 12.98
CA LYS A 134 -3.78 7.12 14.27
C LYS A 134 -2.38 7.69 14.47
N PHE A 135 -1.36 6.99 13.99
CA PHE A 135 0.02 7.44 14.07
C PHE A 135 0.20 8.77 13.34
N PHE A 136 -0.21 8.86 12.08
CA PHE A 136 -0.08 10.09 11.29
C PHE A 136 -1.02 11.21 11.76
N GLU A 137 -2.22 10.92 12.27
CA GLU A 137 -3.09 11.92 12.89
C GLU A 137 -2.51 12.55 14.16
N ASN A 138 -1.69 11.80 14.91
CA ASN A 138 -0.98 12.34 16.05
C ASN A 138 0.26 13.11 15.61
N LEU A 139 0.98 12.58 14.62
CA LEU A 139 2.19 13.20 14.10
C LEU A 139 1.91 14.54 13.39
N SER A 140 0.73 14.71 12.78
CA SER A 140 0.28 15.98 12.19
C SER A 140 -0.01 17.08 13.22
N LYS A 141 0.10 16.76 14.52
CA LYS A 141 0.00 17.72 15.63
C LYS A 141 1.37 18.04 16.25
N SER A 142 2.47 17.58 15.64
CA SER A 142 3.83 17.87 16.08
C SER A 142 4.10 19.38 16.13
N ASP A 143 4.95 19.81 17.07
CA ASP A 143 5.48 21.16 17.13
C ASP A 143 6.56 21.42 16.06
N ASP A 144 7.21 20.36 15.56
CA ASP A 144 8.11 20.43 14.42
C ASP A 144 7.31 20.59 13.12
N MET A 145 7.49 21.75 12.45
CA MET A 145 6.73 22.09 11.25
C MET A 145 6.98 21.12 10.08
N ASN A 146 8.20 20.61 9.91
CA ASN A 146 8.51 19.70 8.81
C ASN A 146 7.80 18.35 9.01
N ILE A 147 7.85 17.83 10.24
CA ILE A 147 7.16 16.59 10.61
C ILE A 147 5.65 16.77 10.46
N LYS A 148 5.12 17.89 10.98
CA LYS A 148 3.71 18.24 10.89
C LYS A 148 3.21 18.30 9.45
N GLU A 149 3.90 19.03 8.57
CA GLU A 149 3.50 19.18 7.16
C GLU A 149 3.60 17.85 6.38
N SER A 150 4.61 17.02 6.66
CA SER A 150 4.70 15.69 6.06
C SER A 150 3.55 14.80 6.50
N ALA A 151 3.25 14.76 7.80
CA ALA A 151 2.17 13.93 8.35
C ALA A 151 0.79 14.43 7.90
N GLN A 152 0.58 15.75 7.82
CA GLN A 152 -0.69 16.32 7.37
C GLN A 152 -1.01 15.92 5.93
N ARG A 153 -0.03 15.91 5.02
CA ARG A 153 -0.24 15.45 3.63
C ARG A 153 -0.70 13.98 3.55
N LEU A 154 -0.19 13.12 4.43
CA LEU A 154 -0.64 11.73 4.52
C LEU A 154 -2.07 11.64 5.07
N VAL A 155 -2.37 12.40 6.13
CA VAL A 155 -3.73 12.48 6.70
C VAL A 155 -4.73 13.00 5.68
N ASP A 156 -4.37 14.02 4.90
CA ASP A 156 -5.20 14.57 3.83
C ASP A 156 -5.49 13.50 2.77
N TYR A 157 -4.46 12.78 2.32
CA TYR A 157 -4.60 11.67 1.37
C TYR A 157 -5.52 10.56 1.91
N PHE A 158 -5.36 10.15 3.17
CA PHE A 158 -6.21 9.12 3.78
C PHE A 158 -7.68 9.53 3.88
N ASN A 159 -7.93 10.84 3.99
CA ASN A 159 -9.27 11.41 4.17
C ASN A 159 -9.91 11.93 2.88
N GLU A 160 -9.21 11.86 1.75
CA GLU A 160 -9.77 12.20 0.44
C GLU A 160 -11.13 11.51 0.25
N ILE A 161 -12.12 12.29 -0.18
CA ILE A 161 -13.47 11.81 -0.46
C ILE A 161 -13.61 11.67 -1.97
N SER A 162 -14.00 10.48 -2.43
CA SER A 162 -14.31 10.26 -3.83
C SER A 162 -15.50 11.12 -4.25
N ASP A 163 -15.27 12.09 -5.11
CA ASP A 163 -16.29 13.02 -5.64
C ASP A 163 -16.41 12.93 -7.18
N GLY A 164 -15.89 11.86 -7.78
CA GLY A 164 -15.88 11.65 -9.24
C GLY A 164 -14.85 12.48 -9.99
N LYS A 165 -14.01 13.26 -9.29
CA LYS A 165 -12.90 14.00 -9.89
C LYS A 165 -11.63 13.16 -9.99
N TYR A 166 -10.74 13.68 -10.84
CA TYR A 166 -9.40 13.14 -11.06
C TYR A 166 -8.37 14.12 -10.52
N GLU A 167 -7.32 13.60 -9.89
CA GLU A 167 -6.09 14.34 -9.65
C GLU A 167 -5.15 14.16 -10.86
N ASN A 168 -4.53 15.26 -11.30
CA ASN A 168 -3.62 15.31 -12.45
C ASN A 168 -4.21 14.66 -13.72
N ASP A 169 -5.53 14.81 -13.91
CA ASP A 169 -6.33 14.26 -15.03
C ASP A 169 -6.26 12.74 -15.21
N LYS A 170 -5.78 11.98 -14.21
CA LYS A 170 -5.56 10.52 -14.34
C LYS A 170 -5.93 9.69 -13.12
N ARG A 171 -5.53 10.10 -11.90
CA ARG A 171 -5.77 9.33 -10.66
C ARG A 171 -7.16 9.65 -10.11
N TRP A 172 -7.91 8.67 -9.63
CA TRP A 172 -9.15 8.91 -8.90
C TRP A 172 -8.88 9.45 -7.48
N ILE A 173 -9.66 10.43 -7.05
CA ILE A 173 -9.58 10.97 -5.68
C ILE A 173 -10.26 10.00 -4.69
N GLY A 174 -9.70 9.85 -3.49
CA GLY A 174 -10.32 9.06 -2.41
C GLY A 174 -10.01 7.57 -2.43
N ASN A 175 -8.96 7.15 -3.14
CA ASN A 175 -8.60 5.72 -3.28
C ASN A 175 -8.38 5.02 -1.95
N HIS A 176 -7.57 5.62 -1.08
CA HIS A 176 -7.26 5.03 0.22
C HIS A 176 -8.52 4.76 1.03
N LYS A 177 -9.41 5.76 1.10
CA LYS A 177 -10.67 5.68 1.84
C LYS A 177 -11.57 4.55 1.30
N GLU A 178 -11.74 4.46 -0.01
CA GLU A 178 -12.54 3.41 -0.66
C GLU A 178 -11.94 2.01 -0.41
N VAL A 179 -10.62 1.85 -0.58
CA VAL A 179 -9.92 0.59 -0.32
C VAL A 179 -10.03 0.18 1.15
N ASN A 180 -9.90 1.13 2.06
CA ASN A 180 -10.02 0.91 3.50
C ASN A 180 -11.46 0.53 3.90
N ILE A 181 -12.47 1.17 3.30
CA ILE A 181 -13.89 0.81 3.49
C ILE A 181 -14.13 -0.62 3.02
N TYR A 182 -13.65 -0.98 1.82
CA TYR A 182 -13.77 -2.33 1.26
C TYR A 182 -13.11 -3.36 2.19
N ARG A 183 -11.88 -3.11 2.64
CA ARG A 183 -11.16 -3.96 3.60
C ARG A 183 -11.93 -4.15 4.91
N ASN A 184 -12.41 -3.06 5.49
CA ASN A 184 -13.16 -3.11 6.75
C ASN A 184 -14.48 -3.87 6.60
N LYS A 185 -15.11 -3.80 5.42
CA LYS A 185 -16.30 -4.59 5.13
C LYS A 185 -15.99 -6.09 5.08
N MET A 186 -14.91 -6.50 4.40
CA MET A 186 -14.43 -7.89 4.40
C MET A 186 -14.18 -8.43 5.81
N THR A 187 -13.64 -7.62 6.72
CA THR A 187 -13.26 -8.07 8.07
C THR A 187 -14.39 -8.03 9.09
N HIS A 188 -15.44 -7.22 8.87
CA HIS A 188 -16.45 -6.94 9.91
C HIS A 188 -17.90 -7.20 9.50
N ARG A 189 -18.18 -7.46 8.22
CA ARG A 189 -19.55 -7.69 7.73
C ARG A 189 -19.60 -8.94 6.86
N ASN A 190 -19.60 -8.76 5.55
CA ASN A 190 -19.76 -9.76 4.51
C ASN A 190 -18.71 -9.54 3.42
N SER A 191 -18.55 -10.54 2.56
CA SER A 191 -17.72 -10.45 1.36
C SER A 191 -18.27 -9.35 0.44
N PRO A 192 -17.55 -8.24 0.18
CA PRO A 192 -18.07 -7.15 -0.62
C PRO A 192 -18.19 -7.51 -2.12
N ASP A 193 -17.53 -8.58 -2.55
CA ASP A 193 -17.65 -9.22 -3.87
C ASP A 193 -18.89 -10.11 -4.02
N GLU A 194 -19.71 -10.26 -2.98
CA GLU A 194 -20.97 -11.00 -3.02
C GLU A 194 -22.18 -10.05 -2.89
N THR A 195 -23.10 -10.10 -3.86
CA THR A 195 -24.36 -9.34 -3.78
C THR A 195 -25.27 -9.96 -2.73
N THR A 196 -25.63 -9.17 -1.72
CA THR A 196 -26.45 -9.60 -0.57
C THR A 196 -27.56 -8.59 -0.32
N LEU A 197 -28.79 -9.07 -0.14
CA LEU A 197 -29.93 -8.27 0.32
C LEU A 197 -30.53 -8.95 1.54
N SER A 198 -30.11 -8.52 2.74
CA SER A 198 -30.56 -9.14 4.00
C SER A 198 -30.63 -8.12 5.14
N ASN A 199 -31.23 -8.51 6.26
CA ASN A 199 -31.21 -7.71 7.49
C ASN A 199 -29.81 -7.57 8.09
N PHE A 200 -28.84 -8.38 7.66
CA PHE A 200 -27.44 -8.30 8.11
C PHE A 200 -26.68 -7.21 7.35
N ASP A 201 -26.83 -7.16 6.02
CA ASP A 201 -26.25 -6.12 5.16
C ASP A 201 -26.98 -6.05 3.80
N ILE A 202 -26.93 -4.86 3.20
CA ILE A 202 -27.34 -4.59 1.82
C ILE A 202 -26.05 -4.27 1.04
N ASN A 203 -25.66 -5.16 0.14
CA ASN A 203 -24.45 -5.06 -0.69
C ASN A 203 -24.75 -5.40 -2.15
N LEU A 204 -24.25 -4.58 -3.07
CA LEU A 204 -24.11 -4.95 -4.48
C LEU A 204 -22.63 -5.03 -4.79
N LYS A 205 -22.18 -6.15 -5.35
CA LYS A 205 -20.79 -6.27 -5.81
C LYS A 205 -20.54 -5.26 -6.95
N SER A 206 -19.33 -4.75 -7.07
CA SER A 206 -18.93 -3.82 -8.15
C SER A 206 -18.05 -4.53 -9.16
N HIS A 207 -18.06 -4.12 -10.43
CA HIS A 207 -17.19 -4.73 -11.44
C HIS A 207 -15.72 -4.74 -10.95
N PRO A 208 -14.98 -5.86 -11.03
CA PRO A 208 -13.64 -5.97 -10.46
C PRO A 208 -12.68 -4.86 -10.92
N SER A 209 -12.85 -4.34 -12.14
CA SER A 209 -12.04 -3.21 -12.67
C SER A 209 -12.12 -1.94 -11.82
N VAL A 210 -13.27 -1.66 -11.20
CA VAL A 210 -13.45 -0.47 -10.36
C VAL A 210 -12.59 -0.58 -9.11
N LEU A 211 -12.65 -1.74 -8.44
CA LEU A 211 -11.83 -1.98 -7.26
C LEU A 211 -10.35 -2.09 -7.61
N LEU A 212 -10.00 -2.83 -8.67
CA LEU A 212 -8.64 -2.99 -9.15
C LEU A 212 -7.95 -1.64 -9.39
N ARG A 213 -8.65 -0.69 -10.02
CA ARG A 213 -8.11 0.67 -10.24
C ARG A 213 -7.81 1.38 -8.93
N ARG A 214 -8.76 1.40 -8.00
CA ARG A 214 -8.59 2.02 -6.66
C ARG A 214 -7.37 1.43 -5.95
N VAL A 215 -7.23 0.11 -5.98
CA VAL A 215 -6.16 -0.63 -5.31
C VAL A 215 -4.80 -0.36 -5.97
N ALA A 216 -4.73 -0.38 -7.30
CA ALA A 216 -3.49 -0.10 -8.03
C ALA A 216 -3.01 1.35 -7.80
N GLU A 217 -3.92 2.31 -7.77
CA GLU A 217 -3.59 3.71 -7.51
C GLU A 217 -3.19 3.96 -6.03
N ASP A 218 -3.85 3.31 -5.05
CA ASP A 218 -3.43 3.39 -3.63
C ASP A 218 -2.06 2.73 -3.41
N TYR A 219 -1.79 1.61 -4.08
CA TYR A 219 -0.48 0.97 -4.10
C TYR A 219 0.62 1.92 -4.62
N LYS A 220 0.36 2.61 -5.73
CA LYS A 220 1.32 3.57 -6.30
C LYS A 220 1.61 4.73 -5.34
N GLN A 221 0.60 5.19 -4.62
CA GLN A 221 0.78 6.25 -3.62
C GLN A 221 1.60 5.77 -2.42
N ALA A 222 1.25 4.62 -1.83
CA ALA A 222 1.98 4.03 -0.70
C ALA A 222 3.47 3.85 -1.02
N THR A 223 3.77 3.29 -2.19
CA THR A 223 5.14 3.05 -2.65
C THR A 223 5.90 4.34 -2.93
N THR A 224 5.24 5.39 -3.44
CA THR A 224 5.88 6.70 -3.68
C THR A 224 6.30 7.34 -2.36
N TRP A 225 5.47 7.28 -1.33
CA TRP A 225 5.82 7.78 0.01
C TRP A 225 6.95 6.97 0.66
N LEU A 226 6.87 5.64 0.57
CA LEU A 226 7.90 4.73 1.07
C LEU A 226 9.25 4.95 0.38
N ASP A 227 9.26 5.06 -0.95
CA ASP A 227 10.47 5.34 -1.73
C ASP A 227 11.16 6.60 -1.25
N LYS A 228 10.39 7.69 -1.11
CA LYS A 228 10.90 8.98 -0.66
C LYS A 228 11.54 8.89 0.73
N VAL A 229 10.83 8.33 1.72
CA VAL A 229 11.35 8.28 3.10
C VAL A 229 12.52 7.30 3.24
N ILE A 230 12.53 6.20 2.48
CA ILE A 230 13.64 5.25 2.51
C ILE A 230 14.91 5.90 1.95
N ILE A 231 14.81 6.67 0.87
CA ILE A 231 15.96 7.42 0.33
C ILE A 231 16.47 8.44 1.35
N GLU A 232 15.57 9.19 2.02
CA GLU A 232 15.95 10.13 3.09
C GLU A 232 16.67 9.44 4.25
N VAL A 233 16.21 8.25 4.66
CA VAL A 233 16.88 7.42 5.68
C VAL A 233 18.26 6.98 5.20
N ILE A 234 18.38 6.48 3.97
CA ILE A 234 19.66 6.05 3.41
C ILE A 234 20.65 7.22 3.37
N GLU A 235 20.21 8.38 2.86
CA GLU A 235 21.05 9.59 2.78
C GLU A 235 21.46 10.11 4.15
N SER A 236 20.58 10.07 5.16
CA SER A 236 20.94 10.50 6.52
C SER A 236 21.94 9.55 7.19
N VAL A 237 21.77 8.23 7.03
CA VAL A 237 22.70 7.24 7.60
C VAL A 237 24.09 7.28 6.95
N PHE A 238 24.19 7.64 5.66
CA PHE A 238 25.49 7.72 4.96
C PHE A 238 26.20 9.08 5.08
N ASN A 239 25.53 10.12 5.57
CA ASN A 239 26.10 11.47 5.74
C ASN A 239 26.50 11.81 7.19
N ASP A 240 26.18 10.95 8.16
CA ASP A 240 26.67 10.99 9.55
C ASP A 240 27.97 10.18 9.73
#